data_AF-A0A5N0YVY0-F1
#
_entry.id   AF-A0A5N0YVY0-F1
#
_cell.length_a   1.000
_cell.length_b   1.000
_cell.length_c   1.000
_cell.angle_alpha   90.00
_cell.angle_beta   90.00
_cell.angle_gamma   90.00
#
_symmetry.space_group_name_H-M   'P 1'
#
loop_
_entity.id
_entity.type
_entity.pdbx_description
1 polymer ?
#
loop_
_entity_poly.entity_id
_entity_poly.type
_entity_poly.pdbx_seq_one_letter_code
_entity_poly.pdbx_strand_id
1 'polypeptide(L)'
;MKQLSNWRKEIRTIPNLLSLFRVVVLPFYLYLVAQHSFYLAGVIIAISGLTDFLDGFIARRFNQITELGKILDPVADKLTQLFLILSMAWQRPLIWLVLGLFIVKEGFMLLAGIIGLRHHVKLDGAKWYGKLATAVIYAGMVILLLFPDLTGRGVNWIFGVITYCLAQSFVLYIGTYRKLLKSVDD
;
A
#
# COMPACT_ATOMS: atom_id res chain seq x y z
N MET A 1 0.50 -14.87 30.68
CA MET A 1 1.17 -13.55 30.62
C MET A 1 1.49 -13.25 29.17
N LYS A 2 0.87 -12.23 28.55
CA LYS A 2 1.28 -11.76 27.22
C LYS A 2 2.70 -11.21 27.36
N GLN A 3 3.67 -11.83 26.69
CA GLN A 3 5.04 -11.34 26.63
C GLN A 3 4.98 -9.90 26.12
N LEU A 4 5.34 -8.92 26.95
CA LEU A 4 5.37 -7.52 26.52
C LEU A 4 6.39 -7.42 25.39
N SER A 5 5.89 -7.28 24.16
CA SER A 5 6.68 -7.04 22.96
C SER A 5 7.70 -5.94 23.27
N ASN A 6 8.98 -6.24 23.05
CA ASN A 6 10.05 -5.27 23.26
C ASN A 6 10.33 -4.58 21.93
N TRP A 7 9.50 -3.59 21.61
CA TRP A 7 9.52 -2.79 20.38
C TRP A 7 10.93 -2.30 20.00
N ARG A 8 11.80 -2.00 20.99
CA ARG A 8 13.20 -1.60 20.76
C ARG A 8 14.07 -2.68 20.15
N LYS A 9 13.79 -3.96 20.44
CA LYS A 9 14.49 -5.09 19.80
C LYS A 9 13.88 -5.39 18.44
N GLU A 10 12.55 -5.30 18.34
CA GLU A 10 11.84 -5.55 17.09
C GLU A 10 12.23 -4.53 16.01
N ILE A 11 12.38 -3.24 16.33
CA ILE A 11 12.77 -2.23 15.33
C ILE A 11 14.15 -2.49 14.69
N ARG A 12 15.01 -3.27 15.35
CA ARG A 12 16.35 -3.62 14.87
C ARG A 12 16.36 -4.85 13.95
N THR A 13 15.22 -5.50 13.73
CA THR A 13 15.14 -6.59 12.76
C THR A 13 15.31 -6.03 11.35
N ILE A 14 15.91 -6.81 10.46
CA ILE A 14 16.14 -6.42 9.08
C ILE A 14 14.83 -6.02 8.38
N PRO A 15 13.71 -6.78 8.52
CA PRO A 15 12.46 -6.41 7.89
C PRO A 15 11.92 -5.05 8.36
N ASN A 16 11.95 -4.78 9.67
CA ASN A 16 11.42 -3.53 10.21
C ASN A 16 12.28 -2.31 9.84
N LEU A 17 13.60 -2.50 9.70
CA LEU A 17 14.50 -1.47 9.19
C LEU A 17 14.22 -1.13 7.72
N LEU A 18 13.88 -2.12 6.90
CA LEU A 18 13.49 -1.92 5.50
C LEU A 18 12.13 -1.20 5.37
N SER A 19 11.16 -1.55 6.21
CA SER A 19 9.88 -0.82 6.30
C SER A 19 10.07 0.63 6.77
N LEU A 20 10.97 0.87 7.73
CA LEU A 20 11.31 2.23 8.18
C LEU A 20 12.03 3.01 7.08
N PHE A 21 12.98 2.37 6.38
CA PHE A 21 13.68 2.95 5.23
C PHE A 21 12.68 3.48 4.19
N ARG A 22 11.65 2.68 3.86
CA ARG A 22 10.59 3.10 2.93
C ARG A 22 9.92 4.39 3.37
N VAL A 23 9.54 4.50 4.63
CA VAL A 23 8.92 5.73 5.17
C VAL A 23 9.88 6.91 5.10
N VAL A 24 11.16 6.71 5.44
CA VAL A 24 12.19 7.75 5.40
C VAL A 24 12.51 8.20 3.98
N VAL A 25 12.35 7.33 2.98
CA VAL A 25 12.56 7.65 1.56
C VAL A 25 11.44 8.55 0.99
N LEU A 26 10.23 8.53 1.55
CA LEU A 26 9.10 9.29 1.01
C LEU A 26 9.31 10.81 0.94
N PRO A 27 9.87 11.50 1.96
CA PRO A 27 10.24 12.91 1.84
C PRO A 27 11.23 13.20 0.70
N PHE A 28 12.24 12.36 0.51
CA PHE A 28 13.21 12.51 -0.59
C PHE A 28 12.54 12.30 -1.95
N TYR A 29 11.65 11.31 -2.05
CA TYR A 29 10.82 11.09 -3.22
C TYR A 29 10.00 12.34 -3.58
N LEU A 30 9.26 12.90 -2.63
CA LEU A 30 8.46 14.10 -2.86
C LEU A 30 9.32 15.31 -3.26
N TYR A 31 10.50 15.45 -2.65
CA TYR A 31 11.45 16.48 -3.03
C TYR A 31 11.88 16.35 -4.50
N LEU A 32 12.22 15.14 -4.96
CA LEU A 32 12.59 14.90 -6.36
C LEU A 32 11.44 15.16 -7.33
N VAL A 33 10.21 14.76 -6.96
CA VAL A 33 9.01 15.08 -7.75
C VAL A 33 8.82 16.60 -7.86
N ALA A 34 8.99 17.33 -6.75
CA ALA A 34 8.86 18.79 -6.73
C ALA A 34 9.93 19.49 -7.59
N GLN A 35 11.12 18.90 -7.71
CA GLN A 35 12.19 19.34 -8.60
C GLN A 35 12.03 18.85 -10.05
N HIS A 36 10.86 18.30 -10.42
CA HIS A 36 10.59 17.70 -11.73
C HIS A 36 11.60 16.59 -12.15
N SER A 37 12.32 16.01 -11.19
CA SER A 37 13.31 14.95 -11.39
C SER A 37 12.63 13.58 -11.38
N PHE A 38 11.65 13.39 -12.28
CA PHE A 38 10.76 12.22 -12.28
C PHE A 38 11.50 10.89 -12.46
N TYR A 39 12.54 10.86 -13.29
CA TYR A 39 13.34 9.66 -13.49
C TYR A 39 14.00 9.18 -12.19
N LEU A 40 14.68 10.08 -11.46
CA LEU A 40 15.30 9.76 -10.17
C LEU A 40 14.25 9.38 -9.12
N ALA A 41 13.11 10.07 -9.10
CA ALA A 41 11.99 9.74 -8.23
C ALA A 41 11.46 8.31 -8.51
N GLY A 42 11.34 7.95 -9.79
CA GLY A 42 10.93 6.62 -10.24
C GLY A 42 11.94 5.53 -9.85
N VAL A 43 13.24 5.79 -9.99
CA VAL A 43 14.30 4.85 -9.58
C VAL A 43 14.28 4.62 -8.06
N ILE A 44 14.19 5.69 -7.27
CA ILE A 44 14.15 5.58 -5.80
C ILE A 44 12.93 4.79 -5.33
N ILE A 45 11.75 5.06 -5.88
CA ILE A 45 10.55 4.30 -5.56
C ILE A 45 10.67 2.85 -6.06
N ALA A 46 11.18 2.60 -7.25
CA ALA A 46 11.39 1.23 -7.72
C ALA A 46 12.27 0.42 -6.75
N ILE A 47 13.39 1.00 -6.28
CA ILE A 47 14.24 0.40 -5.26
C ILE A 47 13.47 0.18 -3.95
N SER A 48 12.72 1.19 -3.51
CA SER A 48 11.89 1.09 -2.31
C SER A 48 10.86 -0.04 -2.38
N GLY A 49 10.28 -0.31 -3.55
CA GLY A 49 9.30 -1.38 -3.75
C GLY A 49 9.96 -2.75 -3.77
N LEU A 50 11.17 -2.85 -4.33
CA LEU A 50 11.96 -4.07 -4.26
C LEU A 50 12.32 -4.42 -2.80
N THR A 51 12.58 -3.42 -1.95
CA THR A 51 12.84 -3.67 -0.52
C THR A 51 11.64 -4.26 0.22
N ASP A 52 10.39 -3.95 -0.16
CA ASP A 52 9.17 -4.58 0.39
C ASP A 52 9.09 -6.08 0.09
N PHE A 53 9.46 -6.46 -1.13
CA PHE A 53 9.48 -7.88 -1.46
C PHE A 53 10.55 -8.63 -0.65
N LEU A 54 11.71 -7.98 -0.46
CA LEU A 54 12.83 -8.54 0.28
C LEU A 54 12.55 -8.63 1.79
N ASP A 55 11.96 -7.61 2.41
CA ASP A 55 11.65 -7.65 3.85
C ASP A 55 10.66 -8.76 4.19
N GLY A 56 9.59 -8.93 3.39
CA GLY A 56 8.62 -9.99 3.56
C GLY A 56 9.22 -11.38 3.30
N PHE A 57 10.18 -11.49 2.38
CA PHE A 57 10.93 -12.73 2.15
C PHE A 57 11.84 -13.06 3.35
N ILE A 58 12.60 -12.09 3.83
CA ILE A 58 13.53 -12.24 4.97
C ILE A 58 12.74 -12.57 6.24
N ALA A 59 11.63 -11.88 6.50
CA ALA A 59 10.78 -12.13 7.66
C ALA A 59 10.28 -13.57 7.71
N ARG A 60 9.82 -14.11 6.57
CA ARG A 60 9.34 -15.50 6.46
C ARG A 60 10.48 -16.52 6.55
N ARG A 61 11.59 -16.28 5.85
CA ARG A 61 12.71 -17.23 5.76
C ARG A 61 13.50 -17.34 7.06
N PHE A 62 13.67 -16.24 7.78
CA PHE A 62 14.44 -16.17 9.02
C PHE A 62 13.56 -16.15 10.28
N ASN A 63 12.26 -16.38 10.13
CA ASN A 63 11.27 -16.37 11.21
C ASN A 63 11.33 -15.07 12.06
N GLN A 64 11.54 -13.93 11.40
CA GLN A 64 11.65 -12.60 12.01
C GLN A 64 10.33 -11.82 11.96
N ILE A 65 9.20 -12.53 12.09
CA ILE A 65 7.87 -11.91 12.14
C ILE A 65 7.68 -11.29 13.53
N THR A 66 7.44 -9.99 13.58
CA THR A 66 7.32 -9.22 14.83
C THR A 66 5.95 -8.54 14.94
N GLU A 67 5.50 -8.21 16.15
CA GLU A 67 4.23 -7.49 16.35
C GLU A 67 4.33 -6.05 15.83
N LEU A 68 5.51 -5.42 15.98
CA LEU A 68 5.81 -4.12 15.39
C LEU A 68 5.72 -4.16 13.86
N GLY A 69 6.34 -5.14 13.21
CA GLY A 69 6.33 -5.28 11.75
C GLY A 69 4.91 -5.48 11.19
N LYS A 70 4.07 -6.28 11.88
CA LYS A 70 2.66 -6.46 11.50
C LYS A 70 1.86 -5.15 11.42
N ILE A 71 2.28 -4.11 12.14
CA ILE A 71 1.65 -2.78 12.12
C ILE A 71 2.42 -1.82 11.20
N LEU A 72 3.76 -1.85 11.25
CA LEU A 72 4.62 -0.94 10.49
C LEU A 72 4.53 -1.20 8.99
N ASP A 73 4.53 -2.46 8.55
CA ASP A 73 4.56 -2.81 7.13
C ASP A 73 3.27 -2.33 6.41
N PRO A 74 2.05 -2.60 6.93
CA PRO A 74 0.84 -2.05 6.33
C PRO A 74 0.81 -0.52 6.33
N VAL A 75 1.29 0.14 7.39
CA VAL A 75 1.32 1.61 7.45
C VAL A 75 2.29 2.19 6.41
N ALA A 76 3.50 1.64 6.30
CA ALA A 76 4.50 2.07 5.32
C ALA A 76 4.00 1.88 3.88
N ASP A 77 3.33 0.75 3.60
CA ASP A 77 2.73 0.47 2.30
C ASP A 77 1.62 1.48 1.93
N LYS A 78 0.68 1.74 2.85
CA LYS A 78 -0.39 2.72 2.60
C LYS A 78 0.12 4.14 2.44
N LEU A 79 1.11 4.55 3.23
CA LEU A 79 1.76 5.84 3.05
C LEU A 79 2.43 5.94 1.69
N THR A 80 3.12 4.88 1.25
CA THR A 80 3.78 4.89 -0.05
C THR A 80 2.77 5.00 -1.19
N GLN A 81 1.68 4.22 -1.16
CA GLN A 81 0.59 4.34 -2.15
C GLN A 81 -0.03 5.73 -2.15
N LEU A 82 -0.31 6.29 -0.97
CA LEU A 82 -0.88 7.63 -0.85
C LEU A 82 0.04 8.69 -1.46
N PHE A 83 1.33 8.64 -1.15
CA PHE A 83 2.32 9.62 -1.64
C PHE A 83 2.53 9.49 -3.14
N LEU A 84 2.54 8.28 -3.69
CA LEU A 84 2.58 8.06 -5.14
C LEU A 84 1.37 8.69 -5.83
N ILE A 85 0.16 8.44 -5.32
CA ILE A 85 -1.07 9.02 -5.88
C ILE A 85 -1.06 10.55 -5.74
N LEU A 86 -0.70 11.10 -4.59
CA LEU A 86 -0.67 12.55 -4.36
C LEU A 86 0.36 13.27 -5.20
N SER A 87 1.54 12.66 -5.41
CA SER A 87 2.63 13.27 -6.16
C SER A 87 2.29 13.59 -7.62
N MET A 88 1.35 12.85 -8.21
CA MET A 88 0.86 13.07 -9.57
C MET A 88 -0.50 13.82 -9.59
N ALA A 89 -1.03 14.19 -8.41
CA ALA A 89 -2.38 14.74 -8.26
C ALA A 89 -2.60 16.06 -9.02
N TRP A 90 -1.56 16.88 -9.07
CA TRP A 90 -1.59 18.18 -9.72
C TRP A 90 -1.51 18.11 -11.26
N GLN A 91 -1.08 16.99 -11.83
CA GLN A 91 -0.78 16.93 -13.26
C GLN A 91 -1.92 16.38 -14.11
N ARG A 92 -2.86 15.62 -13.53
CA ARG A 92 -3.84 14.83 -14.29
C ARG A 92 -5.19 14.73 -13.57
N PRO A 93 -6.34 14.97 -14.23
CA PRO A 93 -7.65 14.91 -13.56
C PRO A 93 -8.06 13.50 -13.13
N LEU A 94 -7.66 12.45 -13.87
CA LEU A 94 -8.03 11.05 -13.58
C LEU A 94 -7.53 10.55 -12.23
N ILE A 95 -6.48 11.16 -11.69
CA ILE A 95 -5.89 10.71 -10.44
C ILE A 95 -6.75 11.06 -9.22
N TRP A 96 -7.60 12.08 -9.31
CA TRP A 96 -8.53 12.42 -8.24
C TRP A 96 -9.57 11.31 -8.05
N LEU A 97 -9.96 10.64 -9.15
CA LEU A 97 -10.78 9.44 -9.12
C LEU A 97 -10.04 8.29 -8.41
N VAL A 98 -8.79 8.04 -8.78
CA VAL A 98 -7.95 7.01 -8.15
C VAL A 98 -7.77 7.29 -6.65
N LEU A 99 -7.49 8.54 -6.28
CA LEU A 99 -7.31 8.98 -4.90
C LEU A 99 -8.60 8.81 -4.09
N GLY A 100 -9.74 9.28 -4.62
CA GLY A 100 -11.03 9.14 -3.96
C GLY A 100 -11.40 7.68 -3.74
N LEU A 101 -11.22 6.84 -4.77
CA LEU A 101 -11.49 5.41 -4.68
C LEU A 101 -10.54 4.69 -3.71
N PHE A 102 -9.27 5.07 -3.70
CA PHE A 102 -8.28 4.58 -2.74
C PHE A 102 -8.70 4.92 -1.31
N ILE A 103 -9.01 6.19 -1.01
CA ILE A 103 -9.43 6.64 0.33
C ILE A 103 -10.70 5.91 0.78
N VAL A 104 -11.71 5.80 -0.09
CA VAL A 104 -12.96 5.09 0.22
C VAL A 104 -12.69 3.61 0.52
N LYS A 105 -11.90 2.94 -0.31
CA LYS A 105 -11.55 1.53 -0.11
C LYS A 105 -10.78 1.31 1.19
N GLU A 106 -9.74 2.10 1.45
CA GLU A 106 -8.91 1.98 2.65
C GLU A 106 -9.70 2.31 3.92
N GLY A 107 -10.51 3.37 3.89
CA GLY A 107 -11.42 3.71 4.98
C GLY A 107 -12.44 2.61 5.26
N PHE A 108 -13.03 2.01 4.21
CA PHE A 108 -13.93 0.87 4.36
C PHE A 108 -13.24 -0.35 4.97
N MET A 109 -12.04 -0.72 4.51
CA MET A 109 -11.29 -1.84 5.07
C MET A 109 -10.89 -1.60 6.53
N LEU A 110 -10.52 -0.36 6.88
CA LEU A 110 -10.19 0.02 8.25
C LEU A 110 -11.42 -0.09 9.16
N LEU A 111 -12.57 0.44 8.74
CA LEU A 111 -13.82 0.35 9.50
C LEU A 111 -14.27 -1.11 9.67
N ALA A 112 -14.22 -1.90 8.59
CA ALA A 112 -14.49 -3.33 8.63
C ALA A 112 -13.55 -4.06 9.60
N GLY A 113 -12.27 -3.69 9.57
CA GLY A 113 -11.22 -4.08 10.51
C GLY A 113 -11.63 -3.90 11.97
N ILE A 114 -12.01 -2.67 12.32
CA ILE A 114 -12.39 -2.28 13.68
C ILE A 114 -13.64 -3.04 14.14
N ILE A 115 -14.65 -3.18 13.27
CA ILE A 115 -15.90 -3.86 13.62
C ILE A 115 -15.64 -5.36 13.86
N GLY A 116 -14.89 -6.03 12.98
CA GLY A 116 -14.51 -7.43 13.17
C GLY A 116 -13.76 -7.66 14.49
N LEU A 117 -12.81 -6.78 14.81
CA LEU A 117 -12.06 -6.85 16.07
C LEU A 117 -12.96 -6.68 17.31
N ARG A 118 -13.95 -5.78 17.26
CA ARG A 118 -14.91 -5.57 18.37
C ARG A 118 -15.81 -6.78 18.62
N HIS A 119 -16.17 -7.51 17.57
CA HIS A 119 -17.03 -8.71 17.67
C HIS A 119 -16.25 -10.02 17.76
N HIS A 120 -14.92 -9.97 17.98
CA HIS A 120 -14.04 -11.14 18.02
C HIS A 120 -14.07 -12.03 16.76
N VAL A 121 -14.59 -11.52 15.64
CA VAL A 121 -14.58 -12.22 14.36
C VAL A 121 -13.22 -12.00 13.71
N LYS A 122 -12.51 -13.09 13.46
CA LYS A 122 -11.25 -13.04 12.73
C LYS A 122 -11.54 -12.68 11.28
N LEU A 123 -11.14 -11.47 10.88
CA LEU A 123 -10.99 -11.15 9.47
C LEU A 123 -9.91 -12.05 8.89
N ASP A 124 -10.28 -12.83 7.87
CA ASP A 124 -9.29 -13.46 7.01
C ASP A 124 -8.27 -12.41 6.56
N GLY A 125 -6.98 -12.74 6.65
CA GLY A 125 -5.89 -11.83 6.27
C GLY A 125 -6.02 -11.29 4.85
N ALA A 126 -5.21 -10.27 4.53
CA ALA A 126 -5.23 -9.54 3.25
C ALA A 126 -5.36 -10.47 2.04
N LYS A 127 -6.50 -10.35 1.34
CA LYS A 127 -6.84 -11.21 0.19
C LYS A 127 -5.98 -10.86 -1.02
N TRP A 128 -5.79 -11.84 -1.91
CA TRP A 128 -4.92 -11.72 -3.08
C TRP A 128 -5.30 -10.54 -3.99
N TYR A 129 -6.60 -10.24 -4.14
CA TYR A 129 -7.09 -9.15 -4.98
C TYR A 129 -6.71 -7.77 -4.42
N GLY A 130 -6.56 -7.64 -3.10
CA GLY A 130 -6.06 -6.42 -2.47
C GLY A 130 -4.58 -6.21 -2.75
N LYS A 131 -3.78 -7.28 -2.64
CA LYS A 131 -2.34 -7.28 -2.96
C LYS A 131 -2.09 -6.96 -4.43
N LEU A 132 -2.89 -7.53 -5.33
CA LEU A 132 -2.81 -7.24 -6.76
C LEU A 132 -3.08 -5.76 -7.05
N ALA A 133 -4.13 -5.18 -6.45
CA ALA A 133 -4.44 -3.76 -6.64
C ALA A 133 -3.27 -2.86 -6.19
N THR A 134 -2.65 -3.17 -5.05
CA THR A 134 -1.46 -2.47 -4.56
C THR A 134 -0.27 -2.61 -5.51
N ALA A 135 0.02 -3.81 -6.00
CA ALA A 135 1.09 -4.04 -6.96
C ALA A 135 0.88 -3.29 -8.28
N VAL A 136 -0.38 -3.23 -8.76
CA VAL A 136 -0.75 -2.49 -9.98
C VAL A 136 -0.58 -0.98 -9.79
N ILE A 137 -0.99 -0.42 -8.64
CA ILE A 137 -0.73 0.99 -8.32
C ILE A 137 0.77 1.25 -8.35
N TYR A 138 1.55 0.42 -7.66
CA TYR A 138 2.99 0.59 -7.55
C TYR A 138 3.68 0.55 -8.91
N ALA A 139 3.42 -0.50 -9.69
CA ALA A 139 4.00 -0.66 -11.02
C ALA A 139 3.58 0.45 -11.97
N GLY A 140 2.29 0.81 -11.99
CA GLY A 140 1.79 1.89 -12.82
C GLY A 140 2.42 3.23 -12.50
N MET A 141 2.58 3.56 -11.21
CA MET A 141 3.22 4.81 -10.78
C MET A 141 4.71 4.84 -11.11
N VAL A 142 5.43 3.74 -10.90
CA VAL A 142 6.85 3.63 -11.31
C VAL A 142 7.01 3.82 -12.82
N ILE A 143 6.15 3.21 -13.63
CA ILE A 143 6.18 3.38 -15.09
C ILE A 143 5.94 4.84 -15.47
N LEU A 144 4.95 5.51 -14.87
CA LEU A 144 4.65 6.91 -15.15
C LEU A 144 5.82 7.85 -14.76
N LEU A 145 6.56 7.53 -13.70
CA LEU A 145 7.72 8.31 -13.25
C LEU A 145 8.96 8.07 -14.11
N LEU A 146 9.21 6.82 -14.53
CA LEU A 146 10.37 6.48 -15.35
C LEU A 146 10.22 6.91 -16.82
N PHE A 147 8.97 7.01 -17.31
CA PHE A 147 8.66 7.40 -18.68
C PHE A 147 7.73 8.64 -18.69
N PRO A 148 8.22 9.82 -18.26
CA PRO A 148 7.40 11.03 -18.17
C PRO A 148 6.85 11.50 -19.53
N ASP A 149 7.50 11.12 -20.63
CA ASP A 149 7.11 11.47 -22.00
C ASP A 149 6.01 10.55 -22.59
N LEU A 150 5.43 9.66 -21.77
CA LEU A 150 4.32 8.81 -22.19
C LEU A 150 3.17 9.65 -22.75
N THR A 151 2.70 9.28 -23.94
CA THR A 151 1.56 9.93 -24.59
C THR A 151 0.31 9.85 -23.71
N GLY A 152 -0.59 10.84 -23.85
CA GLY A 152 -1.83 10.91 -23.06
C GLY A 152 -2.68 9.64 -23.12
N ARG A 153 -2.65 8.89 -24.24
CA ARG A 153 -3.32 7.58 -24.34
C ARG A 153 -2.70 6.54 -23.40
N GLY A 154 -1.37 6.43 -23.37
CA GLY A 154 -0.68 5.48 -22.50
C GLY A 154 -0.93 5.78 -21.02
N VAL A 155 -0.86 7.06 -20.65
CA VAL A 155 -1.18 7.53 -19.29
C VAL A 155 -2.61 7.18 -18.89
N ASN A 156 -3.59 7.43 -19.77
CA ASN A 156 -4.99 7.10 -19.51
C ASN A 156 -5.23 5.59 -19.37
N TRP A 157 -4.55 4.76 -20.16
CA TRP A 157 -4.61 3.31 -20.01
C TRP A 157 -4.08 2.85 -18.65
N ILE A 158 -2.93 3.37 -18.22
CA ILE A 158 -2.36 3.03 -16.90
C ILE A 158 -3.33 3.42 -15.78
N PHE A 159 -3.84 4.65 -15.79
CA PHE A 159 -4.84 5.08 -14.80
C PHE A 159 -6.14 4.27 -14.87
N GLY A 160 -6.58 3.90 -16.07
CA GLY A 160 -7.75 3.04 -16.27
C GLY A 160 -7.57 1.66 -15.62
N VAL A 161 -6.41 1.03 -15.83
CA VAL A 161 -6.06 -0.26 -15.21
C VAL A 161 -5.98 -0.14 -13.69
N ILE A 162 -5.31 0.90 -13.17
CA ILE A 162 -5.24 1.17 -11.73
C ILE A 162 -6.64 1.32 -11.13
N THR A 163 -7.47 2.16 -11.75
CA THR A 163 -8.84 2.42 -11.29
C THR A 163 -9.68 1.15 -11.31
N TYR A 164 -9.61 0.38 -12.39
CA TYR A 164 -10.33 -0.89 -12.53
C TYR A 164 -9.94 -1.88 -11.44
N CYS A 165 -8.63 -2.11 -11.22
CA CYS A 165 -8.15 -3.03 -10.20
C CYS A 165 -8.52 -2.57 -8.78
N LEU A 166 -8.46 -1.27 -8.50
CA LEU A 166 -8.91 -0.69 -7.24
C LEU A 166 -10.42 -0.90 -7.03
N ALA A 167 -11.23 -0.61 -8.05
CA ALA A 167 -12.68 -0.75 -7.98
C ALA A 167 -13.08 -2.21 -7.79
N GLN A 168 -12.48 -3.12 -8.56
CA GLN A 168 -12.69 -4.55 -8.42
C GLN A 168 -12.30 -5.03 -7.01
N SER A 169 -11.14 -4.60 -6.50
CA SER A 169 -10.73 -4.94 -5.14
C SER A 169 -11.73 -4.43 -4.09
N PHE A 170 -12.27 -3.23 -4.26
CA PHE A 170 -13.26 -2.66 -3.36
C PHE A 170 -14.57 -3.47 -3.36
N VAL A 171 -15.10 -3.81 -4.55
CA VAL A 171 -16.32 -4.62 -4.70
C VAL A 171 -16.16 -6.00 -4.04
N LEU A 172 -15.01 -6.65 -4.23
CA LEU A 172 -14.72 -7.95 -3.60
C LEU A 172 -14.61 -7.86 -2.07
N TYR A 173 -14.07 -6.76 -1.55
CA TYR A 173 -14.04 -6.50 -0.11
C TYR A 173 -15.44 -6.26 0.46
N ILE A 174 -16.33 -5.57 -0.26
CA ILE A 174 -17.74 -5.41 0.16
C ILE A 174 -18.41 -6.79 0.30
N GLY A 175 -18.22 -7.68 -0.66
CA GLY A 175 -18.75 -9.05 -0.60
C GLY A 175 -18.19 -9.85 0.60
N THR A 176 -16.91 -9.67 0.90
CA THR A 176 -16.25 -10.32 2.05
C THR A 176 -16.79 -9.76 3.37
N TYR A 177 -16.99 -8.45 3.47
CA TYR A 177 -17.50 -7.81 4.67
C TYR A 177 -18.97 -8.13 4.94
N ARG A 178 -19.80 -8.25 3.90
CA ARG A 178 -21.20 -8.73 4.04
C ARG A 178 -21.27 -10.12 4.68
N LYS A 179 -20.33 -11.01 4.34
CA LYS A 179 -20.25 -12.33 4.98
C LYS A 179 -19.84 -12.22 6.44
N LEU A 180 -18.93 -11.29 6.76
CA LEU A 180 -18.50 -11.03 8.13
C LEU A 180 -19.65 -10.49 9.00
N LEU A 181 -20.42 -9.53 8.51
CA LEU A 181 -21.57 -9.00 9.24
C LEU A 181 -22.61 -10.10 9.55
N LYS A 182 -22.88 -11.00 8.61
CA LYS A 182 -23.76 -12.14 8.87
C LYS A 182 -23.24 -13.03 10.00
N SER A 183 -21.93 -13.27 10.06
CA SER A 183 -21.33 -14.05 11.16
C SER A 183 -21.22 -13.30 12.50
N VAL A 184 -21.51 -12.00 12.53
CA VAL A 184 -21.64 -11.22 13.77
C VAL A 184 -23.06 -11.30 14.32
N ASP A 185 -24.05 -11.44 13.43
CA ASP A 185 -25.47 -11.52 13.76
C ASP A 185 -25.92 -12.96 14.14
N ASP A 186 -25.16 -13.99 13.76
CA ASP A 186 -25.34 -15.41 14.14
C ASP A 186 -24.66 -15.74 15.50
#